data_AF-C7Q316-F1
#
_entry.id   AF-C7Q316-F1
#
_cell.length_a   1.000
_cell.length_b   1.000
_cell.length_c   1.000
_cell.angle_alpha   90.00
_cell.angle_beta   90.00
_cell.angle_gamma   90.00
#
_symmetry.space_group_name_H-M   'P 1'
#
loop_
_entity.id
_entity.type
_entity.pdbx_description
1 polymer ?
#
loop_
_entity_poly.entity_id
_entity_poly.type
_entity_poly.pdbx_seq_one_letter_code
_entity_poly.pdbx_strand_id
1 'polypeptide(L)' 'MARFTAYVHTGMNGSRVEEPFEVPDDELEGLSDGERTDVIASYAQDAIANSYEWGWTEDES' A
#
# COMPACT_ATOMS: atom_id res chain seq x y z
N MET A 1 2.13 3.03 17.60
CA MET A 1 2.03 2.60 16.20
C MET A 1 1.24 3.66 15.46
N ALA A 2 1.80 4.14 14.37
CA ALA A 2 1.17 5.11 13.50
C ALA A 2 0.28 4.36 12.50
N ARG A 3 -0.95 4.86 12.31
CA ARG A 3 -1.95 4.22 11.46
C ARG A 3 -2.10 4.99 10.15
N PHE A 4 -2.11 4.26 9.04
CA PHE A 4 -2.23 4.79 7.70
C PHE A 4 -3.29 4.02 6.90
N THR A 5 -3.71 4.59 5.77
CA THR A 5 -4.56 3.92 4.79
C THR A 5 -3.87 3.97 3.43
N ALA A 6 -3.48 2.80 2.92
CA ALA A 6 -3.01 2.67 1.54
C ALA A 6 -4.23 2.67 0.62
N TYR A 7 -4.10 3.26 -0.57
CA TYR A 7 -5.14 3.13 -1.58
C TYR A 7 -4.53 3.00 -2.98
N VAL A 8 -5.17 2.17 -3.80
CA VAL A 8 -4.88 2.02 -5.23
C VAL A 8 -6.15 2.34 -6.01
N HIS A 9 -6.02 3.14 -7.06
CA HIS A 9 -7.15 3.54 -7.91
C HIS A 9 -6.74 3.50 -9.37
N THR A 10 -7.48 2.77 -10.21
CA THR A 10 -7.13 2.63 -11.63
C THR A 10 -7.66 3.76 -12.53
N GLY A 11 -8.25 4.81 -11.94
CA GLY A 11 -8.81 5.94 -12.68
C GLY A 11 -10.25 5.73 -13.16
N MET A 12 -10.83 4.55 -12.91
CA MET A 12 -12.20 4.21 -13.29
C MET A 12 -13.15 4.29 -12.08
N ASN A 13 -14.40 4.67 -12.30
CA ASN A 13 -15.38 4.68 -11.21
C ASN A 13 -15.54 3.27 -10.63
N GLY A 14 -15.41 3.17 -9.30
CA GLY A 14 -15.53 1.91 -8.58
C GLY A 14 -14.25 1.07 -8.52
N SER A 15 -13.12 1.54 -9.05
CA SER A 15 -11.86 0.79 -9.04
C SER A 15 -10.88 1.25 -7.96
N ARG A 16 -11.40 1.54 -6.76
CA ARG A 16 -10.59 1.92 -5.58
C ARG A 16 -10.51 0.76 -4.59
N VAL A 17 -9.29 0.38 -4.23
CA VAL A 17 -9.01 -0.48 -3.07
C VAL A 17 -8.39 0.39 -1.99
N GLU A 18 -8.87 0.25 -0.75
CA GLU A 18 -8.36 0.96 0.43
C GLU A 18 -8.04 -0.08 1.50
N GLU A 19 -6.80 -0.09 1.99
CA GLU A 19 -6.36 -1.02 3.01
C GLU A 19 -5.69 -0.27 4.16
N PRO A 20 -6.21 -0.36 5.41
CA PRO A 20 -5.57 0.23 6.56
C PRO A 20 -4.36 -0.61 7.01
N PHE A 21 -3.30 0.05 7.46
CA PHE A 21 -2.11 -0.62 8.00
C PHE A 21 -1.48 0.18 9.13
N GLU A 22 -0.60 -0.47 9.88
CA GLU A 22 0.11 0.11 11.02
C GLU A 22 1.62 0.03 10.78
N VAL A 23 2.33 1.10 11.16
CA VAL A 23 3.79 1.17 11.16
C VAL A 23 4.26 1.44 12.59
N PRO A 24 5.29 0.74 13.09
CA PRO A 24 5.89 1.04 14.39
C PRO A 24 6.40 2.49 14.45
N ASP A 25 6.21 3.16 15.59
CA ASP A 25 6.59 4.58 15.71
C ASP A 25 8.12 4.75 15.69
N ASP A 26 8.85 3.75 16.20
CA ASP A 26 10.31 3.68 16.22
C ASP A 26 10.94 3.53 14.83
N GLU A 27 10.21 2.95 13.87
CA GLU A 27 10.65 2.90 12.47
C GLU A 27 10.48 4.24 11.73
N LEU A 28 9.76 5.20 12.33
CA LEU A 28 9.53 6.53 11.75
C LEU A 28 10.32 7.63 12.46
N GLU A 29 10.83 7.35 13.66
CA GLU A 29 11.49 8.35 14.49
C GLU A 29 12.86 8.76 13.93
N GLY A 30 13.12 10.06 13.86
CA GLY A 30 14.41 10.60 13.41
C GLY A 30 14.67 10.49 11.89
N LEU A 31 13.76 9.90 11.13
CA LEU A 31 13.83 9.86 9.67
C LEU A 31 13.59 11.24 9.04
N SER A 32 14.26 11.49 7.93
CA SER A 32 13.87 12.60 7.05
C SER A 32 12.52 12.32 6.38
N ASP A 33 11.88 13.35 5.82
CA ASP A 33 10.59 13.19 5.15
C ASP A 33 10.63 12.19 3.98
N GLY A 34 11.77 12.11 3.28
CA GLY A 34 11.99 11.16 2.19
C GLY A 34 12.05 9.72 2.69
N GLU A 35 12.94 9.45 3.66
CA GLU A 35 13.08 8.13 4.27
C GLU A 35 11.78 7.67 4.93
N ARG A 36 11.08 8.59 5.60
CA ARG A 36 9.78 8.33 6.20
C ARG A 36 8.75 7.90 5.14
N THR A 37 8.77 8.56 3.98
CA THR A 37 7.88 8.21 2.87
C THR A 37 8.21 6.81 2.33
N ASP A 38 9.49 6.48 2.19
CA ASP A 38 9.93 5.18 1.69
C ASP A 38 9.51 4.03 2.63
N VAL A 39 9.67 4.21 3.95
CA VAL A 39 9.20 3.23 4.96
C VAL A 39 7.69 3.04 4.87
N ILE A 40 6.91 4.12 4.90
CA ILE A 40 5.44 4.04 4.81
C ILE A 40 5.02 3.39 3.49
N ALA A 41 5.69 3.69 2.38
CA ALA A 41 5.40 3.12 1.06
C ALA A 41 5.65 1.60 1.03
N SER A 42 6.69 1.09 1.69
CA SER A 42 6.95 -0.34 1.80
C SER A 42 5.79 -1.06 2.51
N TYR A 43 5.37 -0.56 3.67
CA TYR A 43 4.23 -1.14 4.40
C TYR A 43 2.92 -1.02 3.62
N ALA A 44 2.72 0.08 2.91
CA ALA A 44 1.55 0.26 2.05
C ALA A 44 1.50 -0.77 0.93
N GLN A 45 2.63 -1.07 0.27
CA GLN A 45 2.71 -2.10 -0.77
C GLN A 45 2.37 -3.48 -0.23
N ASP A 46 2.90 -3.83 0.95
CA ASP A 46 2.61 -5.11 1.59
C ASP A 46 1.14 -5.23 1.99
N ALA A 47 0.56 -4.19 2.59
CA ALA A 47 -0.85 -4.18 2.96
C ALA A 47 -1.75 -4.38 1.73
N ILE A 48 -1.47 -3.62 0.67
CA ILE A 48 -2.17 -3.71 -0.61
C ILE A 48 -2.00 -5.11 -1.20
N ALA A 49 -0.78 -5.62 -1.39
CA ALA A 49 -0.54 -6.94 -1.97
C ALA A 49 -1.22 -8.09 -1.20
N ASN A 50 -1.38 -7.97 0.12
CA ASN A 50 -2.09 -8.96 0.94
C ASN A 50 -3.62 -8.80 0.95
N SER A 51 -4.15 -7.67 0.49
CA SER A 51 -5.59 -7.36 0.54
C SER A 51 -6.39 -7.80 -0.70
N TYR A 52 -5.73 -8.19 -1.80
CA TYR A 52 -6.41 -8.64 -3.01
C TYR A 52 -5.66 -9.75 -3.75
N GLU A 53 -6.44 -10.62 -4.41
CA GLU A 53 -5.92 -11.70 -5.24
C GLU A 53 -5.67 -11.20 -6.66
N TRP A 54 -4.43 -11.33 -7.14
CA TRP A 54 -4.09 -11.10 -8.53
C TRP A 54 -4.42 -12.35 -9.36
N GLY A 55 -5.15 -12.16 -10.46
CA GLY A 55 -5.42 -13.21 -11.44
C GLY A 55 -5.04 -12.75 -12.85
N TRP A 56 -4.77 -13.72 -13.73
CA TRP A 56 -4.54 -13.51 -15.16
C TRP A 56 -5.12 -14.68 -15.96
N THR A 57 -5.53 -14.38 -17.20
CA THR A 57 -5.93 -15.37 -18.20
C THR A 57 -5.09 -15.15 -19.44
N GLU A 58 -4.52 -16.21 -20.00
CA GLU A 58 -3.82 -16.15 -21.30
C GLU A 58 -4.84 -16.11 -22.43
N ASP A 59 -4.60 -15.27 -23.44
CA ASP A 59 -5.43 -15.23 -24.65
C ASP A 59 -4.84 -16.21 -25.68
N GLU A 60 -5.56 -17.31 -25.94
CA GLU A 60 -5.22 -18.28 -26.99
C GLU A 60 -5.72 -17.75 -28.34
N SER A 61 -4.97 -16.84 -28.94
CA SER A 61 -5.15 -16.37 -30.33
C SER A 61 -4.60 -17.36 -31.37
#